data_AF-A0AAV4ZTC5-F1
#
_entry.id   AF-A0AAV4ZTC5-F1
#
_cell.length_a   1.000
_cell.length_b   1.000
_cell.length_c   1.000
_cell.angle_alpha   90.00
_cell.angle_beta   90.00
_cell.angle_gamma   90.00
#
_symmetry.space_group_name_H-M   'P 1'
#
loop_
_entity.id
_entity.type
_entity.pdbx_description
1 polymer ?
#
loop_
_entity_poly.entity_id
_entity_poly.type
_entity_poly.pdbx_seq_one_letter_code
_entity_poly.pdbx_strand_id
1 'polypeptide(L)'
;MATQSGQVTVTLTHELEQYVRDKVREGAFATPSEYIRDLVRERYLAERDQGARLRALDAALAQGIADAEAGQVVPVEEAFARIRARLNMADEGQPV
;
A
#
# COMPACT_ATOMS: atom_id res chain seq x y z
N MET A 1 -7.36 -23.71 -15.61
CA MET A 1 -8.19 -23.48 -14.41
C MET A 1 -9.35 -22.60 -14.86
N ALA A 2 -10.60 -23.04 -14.67
CA ALA A 2 -11.76 -22.28 -15.11
C ALA A 2 -11.92 -21.03 -14.23
N THR A 3 -11.80 -19.84 -14.82
CA THR A 3 -12.18 -18.60 -14.18
C THR A 3 -13.68 -18.62 -13.96
N GLN A 4 -14.11 -18.86 -12.72
CA GLN A 4 -15.52 -18.80 -12.35
C GLN A 4 -15.93 -17.32 -12.28
N SER A 5 -16.73 -16.87 -13.23
CA SER A 5 -17.36 -15.56 -13.23
C SER A 5 -18.57 -15.56 -12.30
N GLY A 6 -18.54 -14.70 -11.27
CA GLY A 6 -19.71 -14.41 -10.43
C GLY A 6 -20.44 -13.18 -10.94
N GLN A 7 -21.78 -13.18 -10.86
CA GLN A 7 -22.62 -12.01 -11.15
C GLN A 7 -23.16 -11.45 -9.85
N VAL A 8 -23.11 -10.13 -9.70
CA VAL A 8 -23.69 -9.40 -8.56
C VAL A 8 -24.59 -8.29 -9.12
N THR A 9 -25.80 -8.18 -8.60
CA THR A 9 -26.70 -7.05 -8.86
C THR A 9 -26.59 -6.06 -7.71
N VAL A 10 -26.37 -4.79 -8.02
CA VAL A 10 -26.24 -3.70 -7.05
C VAL A 10 -27.27 -2.62 -7.33
N THR A 11 -27.85 -2.06 -6.27
CA THR A 11 -28.72 -0.88 -6.35
C THR A 11 -27.91 0.32 -5.91
N LEU A 12 -27.89 1.35 -6.75
CA LEU A 12 -27.21 2.61 -6.47
C LEU A 12 -28.23 3.69 -6.09
N THR A 13 -27.81 4.65 -5.29
CA THR A 13 -28.57 5.90 -5.15
C THR A 13 -28.55 6.66 -6.48
N HIS A 14 -29.52 7.56 -6.67
CA HIS A 14 -29.60 8.36 -7.90
C HIS A 14 -28.30 9.13 -8.19
N GLU A 15 -27.68 9.70 -7.16
CA GLU A 15 -26.42 10.43 -7.28
C GLU A 15 -25.28 9.55 -7.80
N LEU A 16 -25.11 8.35 -7.23
CA LEU A 16 -24.08 7.41 -7.67
C LEU A 16 -24.34 6.87 -9.07
N GLU A 17 -25.61 6.66 -9.43
CA GLU A 17 -25.99 6.28 -10.78
C GLU A 17 -25.60 7.33 -11.82
N GLN A 18 -25.87 8.62 -11.54
CA GLN A 18 -25.45 9.72 -12.41
C GLN A 18 -23.93 9.79 -12.53
N TYR A 19 -23.22 9.69 -11.40
CA TYR A 19 -21.76 9.67 -11.39
C TYR A 19 -21.18 8.57 -12.29
N VAL A 20 -21.71 7.35 -12.20
CA VAL A 20 -21.28 6.23 -13.06
C VAL A 20 -21.57 6.52 -14.54
N ARG A 21 -22.75 7.08 -14.85
CA ARG A 21 -23.11 7.44 -16.23
C ARG A 21 -22.16 8.50 -16.79
N ASP A 22 -21.78 9.49 -15.99
CA ASP A 22 -20.86 10.54 -16.41
C ASP A 22 -19.45 9.98 -16.64
N LYS A 23 -18.97 9.04 -15.81
CA LYS A 23 -17.69 8.35 -16.05
C LYS A 23 -17.64 7.51 -17.32
N VAL A 24 -18.77 6.93 -17.73
CA VAL A 24 -18.88 6.25 -19.03
C VAL A 24 -18.84 7.28 -20.17
N ARG A 25 -19.51 8.43 -20.03
CA ARG A 25 -19.53 9.52 -21.04
C ARG A 25 -18.17 10.20 -21.23
N GLU A 26 -17.37 10.30 -20.17
CA GLU A 26 -15.98 10.81 -20.21
C GLU A 26 -15.06 9.93 -21.07
N GLY A 27 -15.52 8.76 -21.54
CA GLY A 27 -14.87 7.97 -22.59
C GLY A 27 -13.87 6.93 -22.09
N ALA A 28 -13.71 6.78 -20.78
CA ALA A 28 -12.80 5.78 -20.19
C ALA A 28 -13.43 4.38 -20.07
N PHE A 29 -14.75 4.26 -20.17
CA PHE A 29 -15.47 2.99 -19.98
C PHE A 29 -16.61 2.84 -20.99
N ALA A 30 -16.82 1.65 -21.54
CA ALA A 30 -17.89 1.40 -22.51
C ALA A 30 -19.24 1.12 -21.84
N THR A 31 -19.24 0.62 -20.60
CA THR A 31 -20.47 0.30 -19.86
C THR A 31 -20.37 0.63 -18.36
N PRO A 32 -21.50 0.91 -17.68
CA PRO A 32 -21.52 1.04 -16.22
C PRO A 32 -20.94 -0.18 -15.49
N SER A 33 -21.26 -1.38 -15.97
CA SER A 33 -20.78 -2.63 -15.37
C SER A 33 -19.27 -2.82 -15.49
N GLU A 34 -18.66 -2.26 -16.54
CA GLU A 34 -17.20 -2.25 -16.69
C GLU A 34 -16.56 -1.30 -15.68
N TYR A 35 -17.08 -0.08 -15.55
CA TYR A 35 -16.61 0.89 -14.57
C TYR A 35 -16.68 0.36 -13.13
N ILE A 36 -17.84 -0.20 -12.74
CA ILE A 36 -18.01 -0.78 -11.40
C ILE A 36 -17.07 -1.96 -11.18
N ARG A 37 -16.83 -2.79 -12.20
CA ARG A 37 -15.90 -3.93 -12.08
C ARG A 37 -14.47 -3.46 -11.83
N ASP A 38 -14.02 -2.43 -12.55
CA ASP A 38 -12.69 -1.87 -12.38
C ASP A 38 -12.56 -1.19 -11.01
N LEU A 39 -13.55 -0.41 -10.59
CA LEU A 39 -13.58 0.23 -9.26
C LEU A 39 -13.47 -0.81 -8.13
N VAL A 40 -14.23 -1.91 -8.22
CA VAL A 40 -14.18 -2.99 -7.23
C VAL A 40 -12.82 -3.71 -7.26
N ARG A 41 -12.23 -3.90 -8.45
CA ARG A 41 -10.91 -4.51 -8.59
C ARG A 41 -9.83 -3.65 -7.95
N GLU A 42 -9.80 -2.35 -8.26
CA GLU A 42 -8.84 -1.42 -7.67
C GLU A 42 -8.94 -1.42 -6.15
N ARG A 43 -10.17 -1.35 -5.63
CA ARG A 43 -10.39 -1.39 -4.19
C ARG A 43 -9.92 -2.70 -3.56
N TYR A 44 -10.22 -3.83 -4.19
CA TYR A 44 -9.77 -5.14 -3.73
C TYR A 44 -8.23 -5.25 -3.67
N LEU A 45 -7.55 -4.74 -4.71
CA LEU A 45 -6.08 -4.73 -4.75
C LEU A 45 -5.49 -3.81 -3.68
N ALA A 46 -6.06 -2.62 -3.50
CA ALA A 46 -5.63 -1.66 -2.48
C ALA A 46 -5.76 -2.24 -1.05
N GLU A 47 -6.88 -2.90 -0.74
CA GLU A 47 -7.08 -3.54 0.56
C GLU A 47 -6.10 -4.70 0.81
N ARG A 48 -5.80 -5.48 -0.22
CA ARG A 48 -4.78 -6.55 -0.13
C ARG A 48 -3.39 -6.01 0.10
N ASP A 49 -3.01 -4.95 -0.59
CA ASP A 49 -1.71 -4.30 -0.46
C ASP A 49 -1.56 -3.63 0.91
N GLN A 50 -2.59 -2.91 1.39
CA GLN A 50 -2.60 -2.32 2.72
C GLN A 50 -2.43 -3.37 3.82
N GLY A 51 -3.19 -4.48 3.76
CA GLY A 51 -3.05 -5.57 4.72
C GLY A 51 -1.68 -6.25 4.66
N ALA A 52 -1.07 -6.36 3.47
CA ALA A 52 0.27 -6.89 3.33
C ALA A 52 1.33 -5.97 3.95
N ARG A 53 1.22 -4.65 3.73
CA ARG A 53 2.11 -3.65 4.34
C ARG A 53 2.03 -3.63 5.85
N LEU A 54 0.82 -3.68 6.42
CA LEU A 54 0.62 -3.77 7.87
C LEU A 54 1.28 -5.04 8.45
N ARG A 55 1.04 -6.20 7.84
CA ARG A 55 1.70 -7.45 8.29
C ARG A 55 3.22 -7.39 8.19
N ALA A 56 3.75 -6.77 7.14
CA ALA A 56 5.19 -6.59 6.99
C ALA A 56 5.77 -5.66 8.07
N LEU A 57 5.04 -4.59 8.42
CA LEU A 57 5.40 -3.68 9.50
C LEU A 57 5.37 -4.39 10.86
N ASP A 58 4.29 -5.12 11.17
CA ASP A 58 4.17 -5.87 12.42
C ASP A 58 5.30 -6.88 12.58
N ALA A 59 5.67 -7.59 11.50
CA ALA A 59 6.79 -8.53 11.50
C ALA A 59 8.14 -7.82 11.72
N ALA A 60 8.36 -6.67 11.07
CA ALA A 60 9.59 -5.89 11.25
C ALA A 60 9.71 -5.33 12.68
N LEU A 61 8.60 -4.88 13.27
CA LEU A 61 8.56 -4.42 14.66
C LEU A 61 8.82 -5.56 15.64
N ALA A 62 8.17 -6.71 15.46
CA ALA A 62 8.39 -7.89 16.30
C ALA A 62 9.85 -8.35 16.27
N GLN A 63 10.47 -8.35 15.08
CA GLN A 63 11.89 -8.64 14.95
C GLN A 63 12.76 -7.61 15.67
N GLY A 64 12.50 -6.31 15.48
CA GLY A 64 13.27 -5.25 16.14
C GLY A 64 13.16 -5.28 17.67
N ILE A 65 12.00 -5.64 18.21
CA ILE A 65 11.81 -5.85 19.66
C ILE A 65 12.63 -7.05 20.14
N ALA A 66 12.58 -8.19 19.42
CA ALA A 66 13.36 -9.36 19.78
C ALA A 66 14.87 -9.10 19.72
N ASP A 67 15.35 -8.38 18.71
CA ASP A 67 16.75 -7.96 18.60
C ASP A 67 17.15 -7.05 19.77
N ALA A 68 16.26 -6.14 20.18
CA ALA A 68 16.48 -5.27 21.34
C ALA A 68 16.55 -6.04 22.66
N GLU A 69 15.64 -6.98 22.89
CA GLU A 69 15.62 -7.87 24.06
C GLU A 69 16.86 -8.77 24.11
N ALA A 70 17.35 -9.21 22.95
CA ALA A 70 18.58 -10.00 22.82
C ALA A 70 19.87 -9.15 22.94
N GLY A 71 19.75 -7.83 23.10
CA GLY A 71 20.90 -6.90 23.15
C GLY A 71 21.62 -6.73 21.81
N GLN A 72 21.00 -7.15 20.69
CA GLN A 72 21.49 -6.99 19.32
C GLN A 72 21.23 -5.58 18.79
N VAL A 73 21.57 -4.58 19.61
CA VAL A 73 21.43 -3.16 19.31
C VAL A 73 22.80 -2.53 19.14
N VAL A 74 22.86 -1.44 18.38
CA VAL A 74 24.06 -0.63 18.24
C VAL A 74 23.77 0.78 18.76
N PRO A 75 24.77 1.48 19.33
CA PRO A 75 24.65 2.89 19.63
C PRO A 75 24.24 3.70 18.40
N VAL A 76 23.42 4.72 18.60
CA VAL A 76 22.81 5.48 17.51
C VAL A 76 23.87 6.21 16.67
N GLU A 77 24.93 6.70 17.31
CA GLU A 77 26.06 7.36 16.67
C GLU A 77 26.81 6.41 15.73
N GLU A 78 27.01 5.16 16.16
CA GLU A 78 27.64 4.12 15.36
C GLU A 78 26.75 3.72 14.18
N ALA A 79 25.43 3.59 14.39
CA ALA A 79 24.47 3.31 13.33
C ALA A 79 24.51 4.37 12.23
N PHE A 80 24.48 5.65 12.62
CA PHE A 80 24.57 6.77 11.67
C PHE A 80 25.91 6.80 10.92
N ALA A 81 27.03 6.55 11.60
CA ALA A 81 28.33 6.45 10.97
C ALA A 81 28.37 5.35 9.90
N ARG A 82 27.82 4.16 10.20
CA ARG A 82 27.72 3.03 9.25
C ARG A 82 26.86 3.38 8.03
N ILE A 83 25.74 4.07 8.22
CA ILE A 83 24.85 4.49 7.12
C ILE A 83 25.56 5.52 6.23
N ARG A 84 26.17 6.56 6.82
CA ARG A 84 26.93 7.59 6.06
C ARG A 84 28.05 6.96 5.22
N ALA A 85 28.81 6.04 5.82
CA ALA A 85 29.87 5.30 5.13
C ALA A 85 29.33 4.46 3.97
N ARG A 86 28.17 3.78 4.15
CA ARG A 86 27.55 2.98 3.08
C ARG A 86 26.99 3.82 1.93
N LEU A 87 26.55 5.03 2.22
CA LEU A 87 26.00 5.98 1.23
C LEU A 87 27.07 6.85 0.57
N ASN A 88 28.36 6.66 0.88
CA ASN A 88 29.47 7.54 0.47
C ASN A 88 29.21 9.03 0.75
N MET A 89 28.44 9.33 1.79
CA MET A 89 28.25 10.70 2.24
C MET A 89 29.53 11.11 2.98
N ALA A 90 30.21 12.13 2.48
CA ALA A 90 31.31 12.76 3.21
C ALA A 90 30.76 13.26 4.55
N ASP A 91 31.50 13.01 5.63
CA ASP A 91 31.18 13.47 6.97
C ASP A 91 31.38 15.00 7.00
N GLU A 92 30.41 15.75 6.45
CA GLU A 92 30.27 17.17 6.73
C GLU A 92 29.75 17.29 8.15
N GLY A 93 30.70 17.18 9.09
CA GLY A 93 30.44 17.36 10.50
C GLY A 93 29.82 18.73 10.76
N GLN A 94 28.69 18.74 11.44
CA GLN A 94 28.37 19.83 12.34
C GLN A 94 27.81 19.23 13.64
N PRO A 95 28.51 19.40 14.78
CA PRO A 95 27.95 19.09 16.07
C PRO A 95 26.86 20.12 16.41
N VAL A 96 25.76 19.65 17.01
CA VAL A 96 24.78 20.49 17.72
C VAL A 96 25.05 20.44 19.22
#